data_AF-A0A1E2UID3-F1
#
_entry.id   AF-A0A1E2UID3-F1
#
_cell.length_a   1.000
_cell.length_b   1.000
_cell.length_c   1.000
_cell.angle_alpha   90.00
_cell.angle_beta   90.00
_cell.angle_gamma   90.00
#
_symmetry.space_group_name_H-M   'P 1'
#
loop_
_entity.id
_entity.type
_entity.pdbx_description
1 polymer ?
#
loop_
_entity_poly.entity_id
_entity_poly.type
_entity_poly.pdbx_seq_one_letter_code
_entity_poly.pdbx_strand_id
1 'polypeptide(L)'
;MSKKPSIELRTSPHAHAGEDVVVIMRNVVYALLPICAFTVWQFGISALALLVVVTLTCLLSERLFNALSGKSSSLGDWSATITGLLLAMTLPPGFPLWMGAVAAFVGVALGKAMFGGLGMNAMNPALIGRAFVQAAFPVAITTWTPAFFDGRFSQFIPTTLTPPFLQPPGVTDWVSEVTVDAFSGATPLALQKFEGVVTDHLDMLLGTTAGSAGETSALLILAGGLYLAARRMLDWRIPVLVLVGAAVTAGIFYMIDPVKYPDPLFVVLSGGLMLGAWFMASDMVGSPVTPLGVVIYALMIGVITVIIRLFGGLTEGVMYAILLGNAATPLIDQITQPRVFGEQRAGK
;
A
#
# COMPACT_ATOMS: atom_id res chain seq x y z
N MET A 1 -48.05 -13.61 46.58
CA MET A 1 -46.71 -13.09 46.20
C MET A 1 -46.86 -12.21 44.96
N SER A 2 -46.84 -10.88 45.14
CA SER A 2 -46.88 -9.93 44.03
C SER A 2 -45.56 -10.01 43.25
N LYS A 3 -45.62 -10.38 41.96
CA LYS A 3 -44.44 -10.37 41.07
C LYS A 3 -43.97 -8.92 40.97
N LYS A 4 -42.80 -8.62 41.55
CA LYS A 4 -42.13 -7.33 41.34
C LYS A 4 -41.98 -7.11 39.83
N PRO A 5 -42.38 -5.95 39.29
CA PRO A 5 -42.15 -5.65 37.88
C PRO A 5 -40.63 -5.63 37.64
N SER A 6 -40.18 -6.43 36.67
CA SER A 6 -38.78 -6.44 36.24
C SER A 6 -38.51 -5.14 35.49
N ILE A 7 -37.84 -4.20 36.15
CA ILE A 7 -37.36 -2.97 35.50
C ILE A 7 -36.14 -3.37 34.65
N GLU A 8 -36.33 -3.40 33.34
CA GLU A 8 -35.25 -3.66 32.39
C GLU A 8 -34.57 -2.33 32.05
N LEU A 9 -33.38 -2.11 32.61
CA LEU A 9 -32.53 -0.97 32.25
C LEU A 9 -31.97 -1.21 30.85
N ARG A 10 -32.55 -0.54 29.84
CA ARG A 10 -32.02 -0.51 28.47
C ARG A 10 -31.35 0.83 28.20
N THR A 11 -30.24 0.80 27.47
CA THR A 11 -29.63 2.00 26.90
C THR A 11 -30.56 2.62 25.85
N SER A 12 -30.43 3.92 25.61
CA SER A 12 -31.20 4.61 24.57
C SER A 12 -30.98 3.92 23.22
N PRO A 13 -32.04 3.57 22.49
CA PRO A 13 -31.89 2.87 21.21
C PRO A 13 -31.14 3.77 20.23
N HIS A 14 -29.94 3.34 19.83
CA HIS A 14 -29.21 4.00 18.75
C HIS A 14 -29.93 3.67 17.44
N ALA A 15 -30.82 4.57 17.00
CA ALA A 15 -31.66 4.39 15.81
C ALA A 15 -30.86 4.25 14.51
N HIS A 16 -29.60 4.69 14.51
CA HIS A 16 -28.64 4.51 13.43
C HIS A 16 -27.33 3.97 14.00
N ALA A 17 -26.97 2.75 13.63
CA ALA A 17 -25.60 2.25 13.76
C ALA A 17 -24.82 2.68 12.51
N GLY A 18 -23.56 3.07 12.67
CA GLY A 18 -22.65 3.31 11.54
C GLY A 18 -22.41 2.04 10.72
N GLU A 19 -21.67 2.17 9.62
CA GLU A 19 -21.24 0.99 8.86
C GLU A 19 -20.28 0.13 9.69
N ASP A 20 -20.47 -1.19 9.64
CA ASP A 20 -19.60 -2.14 10.32
C ASP A 20 -18.22 -2.19 9.65
N VAL A 21 -17.16 -2.31 10.45
CA VAL A 21 -15.77 -2.37 9.98
C VAL A 21 -15.60 -3.49 8.96
N VAL A 22 -16.27 -4.63 9.18
CA VAL A 22 -16.25 -5.78 8.26
C VAL A 22 -16.79 -5.40 6.87
N VAL A 23 -17.84 -4.57 6.82
CA VAL A 23 -18.42 -4.09 5.55
C VAL A 23 -17.44 -3.18 4.84
N ILE A 24 -16.78 -2.27 5.57
CA ILE A 24 -15.82 -1.36 4.95
C ILE A 24 -14.62 -2.13 4.41
N MET A 25 -14.01 -3.00 5.22
CA MET A 25 -12.84 -3.80 4.82
C MET A 25 -13.16 -4.71 3.62
N ARG A 26 -14.34 -5.33 3.60
CA ARG A 26 -14.79 -6.11 2.43
C ARG A 26 -14.91 -5.27 1.16
N ASN A 27 -15.38 -4.03 1.26
CA ASN A 27 -15.43 -3.12 0.11
C ASN A 27 -14.04 -2.68 -0.36
N VAL A 28 -13.07 -2.53 0.55
CA VAL A 28 -11.66 -2.30 0.19
C VAL A 28 -11.13 -3.47 -0.65
N VAL A 29 -11.41 -4.72 -0.24
CA VAL A 29 -11.06 -5.90 -1.06
C VAL A 29 -11.73 -5.82 -2.43
N TYR A 30 -13.01 -5.48 -2.52
CA TYR A 30 -13.71 -5.34 -3.80
C TYR A 30 -13.11 -4.25 -4.69
N ALA A 31 -12.64 -3.14 -4.11
CA ALA A 31 -11.97 -2.08 -4.85
C ALA A 31 -10.57 -2.50 -5.35
N LEU A 32 -9.89 -3.39 -4.63
CA LEU A 32 -8.59 -3.94 -5.03
C LEU A 32 -8.70 -5.03 -6.10
N LEU A 33 -9.80 -5.81 -6.14
CA LEU A 33 -9.96 -6.94 -7.07
C LEU A 33 -9.77 -6.58 -8.56
N PRO A 34 -10.34 -5.49 -9.10
CA PRO A 34 -10.08 -5.08 -10.48
C PRO A 34 -8.61 -4.78 -10.75
N ILE A 35 -7.92 -4.21 -9.77
CA ILE A 35 -6.50 -3.87 -9.87
C ILE A 35 -5.66 -5.16 -9.87
N CYS A 36 -5.96 -6.10 -8.95
CA CYS A 36 -5.36 -7.43 -8.92
C CYS A 36 -5.61 -8.20 -10.24
N ALA A 37 -6.82 -8.13 -10.79
CA ALA A 37 -7.15 -8.77 -12.06
C ALA A 37 -6.33 -8.18 -13.21
N PHE A 38 -6.12 -6.86 -13.23
CA PHE A 38 -5.26 -6.20 -14.20
C PHE A 38 -3.79 -6.63 -14.05
N THR A 39 -3.27 -6.72 -12.82
CA THR A 39 -1.94 -7.25 -12.55
C THR A 39 -1.76 -8.67 -13.10
N VAL A 40 -2.73 -9.56 -12.86
CA VAL A 40 -2.72 -10.92 -13.38
C VAL A 40 -2.82 -10.92 -14.90
N TRP A 41 -3.60 -10.01 -15.47
CA TRP A 41 -3.69 -9.87 -16.91
C TRP A 41 -2.36 -9.42 -17.55
N GLN A 42 -1.60 -8.56 -16.87
CA GLN A 42 -0.33 -8.00 -17.36
C GLN A 42 0.86 -8.94 -17.19
N PHE A 43 0.96 -9.62 -16.05
CA PHE A 43 2.12 -10.45 -15.69
C PHE A 43 1.84 -11.95 -15.62
N GLY A 44 0.57 -12.36 -15.77
CA GLY A 44 0.17 -13.75 -15.92
C GLY A 44 0.22 -14.56 -14.62
N ILE A 45 0.61 -15.83 -14.75
CA ILE A 45 0.46 -16.85 -13.69
C ILE A 45 1.37 -16.61 -12.48
N SER A 46 2.55 -16.01 -12.68
CA SER A 46 3.46 -15.67 -11.59
C SER A 46 2.87 -14.65 -10.63
N ALA A 47 2.25 -13.59 -11.15
CA ALA A 47 1.60 -12.59 -10.31
C ALA A 47 0.38 -13.15 -9.56
N LEU A 48 -0.40 -14.03 -10.21
CA LEU A 48 -1.49 -14.75 -9.54
C LEU A 48 -0.97 -15.61 -8.39
N ALA A 49 0.09 -16.38 -8.63
CA ALA A 49 0.71 -17.21 -7.59
C ALA A 49 1.22 -16.37 -6.43
N LEU A 50 1.85 -15.22 -6.71
CA LEU A 50 2.32 -14.29 -5.67
C LEU A 50 1.15 -13.74 -4.84
N LEU A 51 0.09 -13.25 -5.48
CA LEU A 51 -1.12 -12.77 -4.80
C LEU A 51 -1.72 -13.86 -3.89
N VAL A 52 -1.86 -15.07 -4.39
CA VAL A 52 -2.43 -16.20 -3.64
C VAL A 52 -1.53 -16.61 -2.48
N VAL A 53 -0.24 -16.82 -2.71
CA VAL A 53 0.67 -17.29 -1.65
C VAL A 53 0.82 -16.25 -0.54
N VAL A 54 0.98 -14.97 -0.87
CA VAL A 54 1.14 -13.89 0.12
C VAL A 54 -0.15 -13.73 0.93
N THR A 55 -1.32 -13.70 0.28
CA THR A 55 -2.61 -13.58 0.97
C THR A 55 -2.92 -14.78 1.86
N LEU A 56 -2.72 -16.01 1.36
CA LEU A 56 -2.88 -17.21 2.16
C LEU A 56 -1.92 -17.22 3.35
N THR A 57 -0.67 -16.79 3.15
CA THR A 57 0.30 -16.73 4.26
C THR A 57 -0.11 -15.70 5.31
N CYS A 58 -0.65 -14.53 4.91
CA CYS A 58 -1.19 -13.56 5.88
C CYS A 58 -2.34 -14.16 6.69
N LEU A 59 -3.29 -14.83 6.05
CA LEU A 59 -4.43 -15.47 6.72
C LEU A 59 -3.99 -16.60 7.67
N LEU A 60 -3.06 -17.45 7.23
CA LEU A 60 -2.50 -18.52 8.05
C LEU A 60 -1.72 -17.96 9.25
N SER A 61 -0.94 -16.90 9.05
CA SER A 61 -0.18 -16.24 10.11
C SER A 61 -1.11 -15.64 11.16
N GLU A 62 -2.16 -14.95 10.73
CA GLU A 62 -3.16 -14.41 11.64
C GLU A 62 -3.88 -15.52 12.44
N ARG A 63 -4.30 -16.59 11.75
CA ARG A 63 -4.92 -17.74 12.41
C ARG A 63 -3.99 -18.35 13.45
N LEU A 64 -2.70 -18.48 13.13
CA LEU A 64 -1.68 -18.99 14.03
C LEU A 64 -1.55 -18.10 15.28
N PHE A 65 -1.41 -16.79 15.13
CA PHE A 65 -1.29 -15.88 16.27
C PHE A 65 -2.56 -15.79 17.12
N ASN A 66 -3.74 -15.88 16.51
CA ASN A 66 -5.00 -15.96 17.25
C ASN A 66 -5.09 -17.24 18.09
N ALA A 67 -4.70 -18.38 17.51
CA ALA A 67 -4.66 -19.65 18.22
C ALA A 67 -3.65 -19.62 19.38
N LEU A 68 -2.46 -19.06 19.17
CA LEU A 68 -1.44 -18.87 20.20
C LEU A 68 -1.89 -17.92 21.31
N SER A 69 -2.70 -16.92 20.98
CA SER A 69 -3.23 -15.93 21.93
C SER A 69 -4.52 -16.38 22.63
N GLY A 70 -5.05 -17.56 22.32
CA GLY A 70 -6.34 -18.04 22.83
C GLY A 70 -7.55 -17.17 22.42
N LYS A 71 -7.41 -16.34 21.38
CA LYS A 71 -8.48 -15.45 20.89
C LYS A 71 -9.36 -16.17 19.87
N SER A 72 -10.59 -15.70 19.70
CA SER A 72 -11.49 -16.17 18.64
C SER A 72 -10.91 -15.83 17.26
N SER A 73 -11.33 -16.58 16.23
CA SER A 73 -10.85 -16.39 14.86
C SER A 73 -11.25 -15.04 14.30
N SER A 74 -10.28 -14.16 14.04
CA SER A 74 -10.49 -12.85 13.39
C SER A 74 -10.56 -12.92 11.86
N LEU A 75 -10.41 -14.10 11.23
CA LEU A 75 -10.38 -14.26 9.77
C LEU A 75 -11.59 -13.66 9.02
N GLY A 76 -12.72 -13.46 9.70
CA GLY A 76 -13.91 -12.83 9.12
C GLY A 76 -13.83 -11.32 8.93
N ASP A 77 -12.77 -10.67 9.42
CA ASP A 77 -12.60 -9.21 9.41
C ASP A 77 -12.03 -8.65 8.08
N TRP A 78 -11.61 -9.51 7.16
CA TRP A 78 -11.00 -9.21 5.85
C TRP A 78 -9.67 -8.43 5.89
N SER A 79 -9.17 -8.07 7.06
CA SER A 79 -8.01 -7.19 7.18
C SER A 79 -6.68 -7.89 6.86
N ALA A 80 -6.55 -9.18 7.20
CA ALA A 80 -5.41 -9.98 6.76
C ALA A 80 -5.42 -10.20 5.24
N THR A 81 -6.60 -10.31 4.63
CA THR A 81 -6.74 -10.38 3.17
C THR A 81 -6.26 -9.08 2.51
N ILE A 82 -6.69 -7.92 3.01
CA ILE A 82 -6.22 -6.61 2.52
C ILE A 82 -4.71 -6.49 2.67
N THR A 83 -4.18 -6.85 3.84
CA THR A 83 -2.73 -6.82 4.12
C THR A 83 -1.96 -7.64 3.09
N GLY A 84 -2.40 -8.87 2.82
CA GLY A 84 -1.75 -9.74 1.86
C GLY A 84 -1.86 -9.26 0.42
N LEU A 85 -3.04 -8.74 0.01
CA LEU A 85 -3.24 -8.20 -1.33
C LEU A 85 -2.36 -6.96 -1.55
N LEU A 86 -2.40 -5.99 -0.64
CA LEU A 86 -1.59 -4.77 -0.73
C LEU A 86 -0.09 -5.09 -0.72
N LEU A 87 0.36 -6.00 0.15
CA LEU A 87 1.76 -6.42 0.18
C LEU A 87 2.18 -7.03 -1.16
N ALA A 88 1.43 -8.01 -1.67
CA ALA A 88 1.72 -8.66 -2.95
C ALA A 88 1.74 -7.66 -4.11
N MET A 89 0.82 -6.69 -4.12
CA MET A 89 0.78 -5.64 -5.12
C MET A 89 2.00 -4.71 -5.07
N THR A 90 2.63 -4.55 -3.91
CA THR A 90 3.86 -3.75 -3.85
C THR A 90 5.08 -4.49 -4.38
N LEU A 91 5.06 -5.83 -4.41
CA LEU A 91 6.22 -6.64 -4.77
C LEU A 91 6.33 -6.76 -6.31
N PRO A 92 7.54 -7.02 -6.83
CA PRO A 92 7.69 -7.40 -8.23
C PRO A 92 6.88 -8.68 -8.55
N PRO A 93 6.26 -8.79 -9.72
CA PRO A 93 5.43 -9.94 -10.08
C PRO A 93 6.20 -11.27 -10.14
N GLY A 94 7.51 -11.22 -10.40
CA GLY A 94 8.41 -12.37 -10.38
C GLY A 94 9.03 -12.67 -9.01
N PHE A 95 8.62 -11.98 -7.94
CA PHE A 95 9.23 -12.14 -6.63
C PHE A 95 9.11 -13.59 -6.12
N PRO A 96 10.19 -14.21 -5.60
CA PRO A 96 10.15 -15.59 -5.14
C PRO A 96 9.04 -15.82 -4.10
N LEU A 97 8.20 -16.84 -4.33
CA LEU A 97 6.99 -17.06 -3.53
C LEU A 97 7.29 -17.26 -2.04
N TRP A 98 8.39 -17.94 -1.70
CA TRP A 98 8.79 -18.15 -0.32
C TRP A 98 9.22 -16.86 0.38
N MET A 99 9.93 -15.96 -0.34
CA MET A 99 10.32 -14.66 0.21
C MET A 99 9.07 -13.80 0.48
N GLY A 100 8.09 -13.86 -0.42
CA GLY A 100 6.79 -13.21 -0.24
C GLY A 100 6.02 -13.77 0.96
N ALA A 101 6.08 -15.09 1.18
CA ALA A 101 5.49 -15.73 2.36
C ALA A 101 6.17 -15.27 3.67
N VAL A 102 7.50 -15.16 3.70
CA VAL A 102 8.21 -14.60 4.87
C VAL A 102 7.80 -13.15 5.11
N ALA A 103 7.70 -12.33 4.06
CA ALA A 103 7.24 -10.95 4.15
C ALA A 103 5.83 -10.85 4.78
N ALA A 104 4.91 -11.70 4.31
CA ALA A 104 3.54 -11.78 4.80
C ALA A 104 3.49 -12.16 6.29
N PHE A 105 4.28 -13.17 6.69
CA PHE A 105 4.39 -13.59 8.07
C PHE A 105 4.92 -12.47 8.95
N VAL A 106 6.02 -11.84 8.57
CA VAL A 106 6.65 -10.74 9.34
C VAL A 106 5.71 -9.53 9.42
N GLY A 107 5.05 -9.17 8.32
CA GLY A 107 4.08 -8.07 8.29
C GLY A 107 2.92 -8.29 9.26
N VAL A 108 2.33 -9.49 9.28
CA VAL A 108 1.25 -9.82 10.23
C VAL A 108 1.78 -9.95 11.66
N ALA A 109 2.91 -10.61 11.87
CA ALA A 109 3.49 -10.82 13.19
C ALA A 109 3.84 -9.50 13.88
N LEU A 110 4.71 -8.71 13.24
CA LEU A 110 5.25 -7.47 13.79
C LEU A 110 4.29 -6.29 13.64
N GLY A 111 3.55 -6.23 12.53
CA GLY A 111 2.67 -5.09 12.25
C GLY A 111 1.29 -5.17 12.89
N LYS A 112 0.82 -6.39 13.21
CA LYS A 112 -0.55 -6.58 13.72
C LYS A 112 -0.64 -7.42 14.98
N ALA A 113 -0.09 -8.63 14.98
CA ALA A 113 -0.28 -9.59 16.07
C ALA A 113 0.34 -9.11 17.39
N MET A 114 1.55 -8.55 17.35
CA MET A 114 2.24 -8.05 18.53
C MET A 114 1.50 -6.90 19.24
N PHE A 115 0.75 -6.09 18.50
CA PHE A 115 0.02 -4.95 19.06
C PHE A 115 -1.40 -5.29 19.51
N GLY A 116 -1.82 -6.55 19.38
CA GLY A 116 -3.10 -7.03 19.91
C GLY A 116 -4.21 -7.22 18.86
N GLY A 117 -3.93 -6.99 17.58
CA GLY A 117 -4.84 -7.23 16.46
C GLY A 117 -5.44 -5.94 15.87
N LEU A 118 -6.60 -6.07 15.19
CA LEU A 118 -7.25 -4.94 14.53
C LEU A 118 -7.56 -3.79 15.49
N GLY A 119 -7.34 -2.55 15.01
CA GLY A 119 -7.60 -1.33 15.77
C GLY A 119 -6.47 -0.91 16.72
N MET A 120 -5.45 -1.74 16.90
CA MET A 120 -4.28 -1.45 17.75
C MET A 120 -2.96 -1.39 16.97
N ASN A 121 -3.00 -1.60 15.66
CA ASN A 121 -1.81 -1.58 14.81
C ASN A 121 -1.18 -0.19 14.81
N ALA A 122 0.05 -0.05 15.33
CA ALA A 122 0.76 1.22 15.30
C ALA A 122 1.10 1.69 13.86
N MET A 123 1.21 0.74 12.93
CA MET A 123 1.65 0.96 11.55
C MET A 123 0.92 0.03 10.60
N ASN A 124 0.83 0.41 9.32
CA ASN A 124 0.29 -0.44 8.27
C ASN A 124 1.12 -1.76 8.14
N PRO A 125 0.51 -2.94 8.40
CA PRO A 125 1.22 -4.22 8.41
C PRO A 125 1.80 -4.64 7.05
N ALA A 126 1.15 -4.26 5.95
CA ALA A 126 1.63 -4.59 4.59
C ALA A 126 2.94 -3.85 4.29
N LEU A 127 3.02 -2.57 4.69
CA LEU A 127 4.23 -1.78 4.52
C LEU A 127 5.38 -2.25 5.40
N ILE A 128 5.11 -2.80 6.59
CA ILE A 128 6.13 -3.46 7.42
C ILE A 128 6.69 -4.69 6.70
N GLY A 129 5.82 -5.53 6.13
CA GLY A 129 6.25 -6.70 5.34
C GLY A 129 7.12 -6.29 4.16
N ARG A 130 6.74 -5.23 3.44
CA ARG A 130 7.52 -4.65 2.34
C ARG A 130 8.88 -4.11 2.82
N ALA A 131 8.91 -3.37 3.93
CA ALA A 131 10.14 -2.81 4.48
C ALA A 131 11.12 -3.90 4.91
N PHE A 132 10.60 -5.00 5.46
CA PHE A 132 11.40 -6.16 5.81
C PHE A 132 12.10 -6.77 4.59
N VAL A 133 11.36 -7.04 3.50
CA VAL A 133 11.98 -7.62 2.29
C VAL A 133 12.88 -6.66 1.54
N GLN A 134 12.62 -5.34 1.63
CA GLN A 134 13.54 -4.34 1.10
C GLN A 134 14.92 -4.42 1.78
N ALA A 135 14.94 -4.69 3.09
CA ALA A 135 16.18 -4.85 3.85
C ALA A 135 16.80 -6.25 3.73
N ALA A 136 15.98 -7.29 3.74
CA ALA A 136 16.44 -8.69 3.75
C ALA A 136 16.79 -9.22 2.35
N PHE A 137 16.06 -8.80 1.32
CA PHE A 137 16.18 -9.30 -0.05
C PHE A 137 16.25 -8.16 -1.08
N PRO A 138 17.24 -7.25 -0.98
CA PRO A 138 17.31 -6.05 -1.80
C PRO A 138 17.45 -6.36 -3.30
N VAL A 139 18.12 -7.44 -3.68
CA VAL A 139 18.27 -7.84 -5.10
C VAL A 139 16.91 -8.25 -5.67
N ALA A 140 16.21 -9.16 -4.99
CA ALA A 140 14.95 -9.72 -5.47
C ALA A 140 13.84 -8.69 -5.60
N ILE A 141 13.79 -7.68 -4.71
CA ILE A 141 12.78 -6.61 -4.78
C ILE A 141 13.07 -5.59 -5.89
N THR A 142 14.30 -5.56 -6.41
CA THR A 142 14.71 -4.69 -7.52
C THR A 142 14.77 -5.41 -8.88
N THR A 143 14.40 -6.69 -8.92
CA THR A 143 14.33 -7.46 -10.17
C THR A 143 12.96 -7.29 -10.81
N TRP A 144 12.90 -6.52 -11.90
CA TRP A 144 11.66 -6.27 -12.64
C TRP A 144 11.52 -7.16 -13.87
N THR A 145 10.28 -7.37 -14.30
CA THR A 145 9.96 -8.17 -15.47
C THR A 145 9.18 -7.36 -16.49
N PRO A 146 9.30 -7.67 -17.79
CA PRO A 146 8.55 -6.98 -18.83
C PRO A 146 7.05 -7.14 -18.62
N ALA A 147 6.32 -6.06 -18.87
CA ALA A 147 4.87 -6.10 -18.96
C ALA A 147 4.45 -6.84 -20.25
N PHE A 148 3.31 -7.54 -20.21
CA PHE A 148 2.67 -8.13 -21.39
C PHE A 148 3.49 -9.17 -22.17
N PHE A 149 4.48 -9.79 -21.54
CA PHE A 149 5.38 -10.75 -22.17
C PHE A 149 4.67 -12.00 -22.75
N ASP A 150 5.26 -12.60 -23.77
CA ASP A 150 4.70 -13.76 -24.47
C ASP A 150 4.73 -15.03 -23.59
N GLY A 151 3.63 -15.78 -23.55
CA GLY A 151 3.55 -17.00 -22.73
C GLY A 151 3.32 -16.77 -21.24
N ARG A 152 2.95 -15.56 -20.81
CA ARG A 152 2.71 -15.21 -19.39
C ARG A 152 1.70 -16.09 -18.63
N PHE A 153 0.78 -16.75 -19.34
CA PHE A 153 -0.18 -17.68 -18.72
C PHE A 153 0.22 -19.15 -18.81
N SER A 154 1.24 -19.47 -19.61
CA SER A 154 1.72 -20.85 -19.81
C SER A 154 3.03 -21.12 -19.08
N GLN A 155 3.83 -20.09 -18.79
CA GLN A 155 5.13 -20.21 -18.14
C GLN A 155 5.23 -19.32 -16.90
N PHE A 156 5.93 -19.80 -15.88
CA PHE A 156 6.30 -18.99 -14.73
C PHE A 156 7.55 -18.18 -15.03
N ILE A 157 7.61 -16.96 -14.51
CA ILE A 157 8.84 -16.18 -14.44
C ILE A 157 9.87 -17.01 -13.65
N PRO A 158 11.11 -17.20 -14.15
CA PRO A 158 12.10 -18.10 -13.56
C PRO A 158 12.36 -17.87 -12.07
N THR A 159 12.33 -16.62 -11.62
CA THR A 159 12.57 -16.24 -10.21
C THR A 159 11.42 -16.63 -9.28
N THR A 160 10.20 -16.79 -9.78
CA THR A 160 8.99 -17.03 -8.95
C THR A 160 9.11 -18.34 -8.17
N LEU A 161 9.56 -19.40 -8.84
CA LEU A 161 9.64 -20.76 -8.29
C LEU A 161 11.03 -21.08 -7.68
N THR A 162 11.83 -20.05 -7.38
CA THR A 162 13.13 -20.24 -6.72
C THR A 162 12.93 -20.98 -5.39
N PRO A 163 13.66 -22.08 -5.12
CA PRO A 163 13.54 -22.79 -3.84
C PRO A 163 14.02 -21.92 -2.66
N PRO A 164 13.54 -22.21 -1.43
CA PRO A 164 14.05 -21.56 -0.23
C PRO A 164 15.57 -21.68 -0.12
N PHE A 165 16.22 -20.60 0.35
CA PHE A 165 17.67 -20.53 0.56
C PHE A 165 18.56 -20.61 -0.69
N LEU A 166 17.98 -20.60 -1.89
CA LEU A 166 18.72 -20.49 -3.15
C LEU A 166 18.68 -19.06 -3.69
N GLN A 167 19.72 -18.70 -4.43
CA GLN A 167 19.75 -17.42 -5.14
C GLN A 167 18.82 -17.48 -6.36
N PRO A 168 17.99 -16.45 -6.60
CA PRO A 168 17.16 -16.39 -7.81
C PRO A 168 18.05 -16.36 -9.06
N PRO A 169 17.66 -17.06 -10.13
CA PRO A 169 18.38 -16.98 -11.39
C PRO A 169 18.32 -15.56 -11.97
N GLY A 170 19.34 -15.18 -12.73
CA GLY A 170 19.35 -13.94 -13.50
C GLY A 170 18.23 -13.94 -14.54
N VAL A 171 17.56 -12.79 -14.71
CA VAL A 171 16.36 -12.66 -15.56
C VAL A 171 16.69 -12.12 -16.96
N THR A 172 17.93 -11.68 -17.18
CA THR A 172 18.38 -11.03 -18.43
C THR A 172 18.24 -11.93 -19.65
N ASP A 173 18.69 -13.18 -19.54
CA ASP A 173 18.72 -14.12 -20.67
C ASP A 173 17.29 -14.52 -21.03
N TRP A 174 16.47 -14.81 -20.02
CA TRP A 174 15.05 -15.09 -20.20
C TRP A 174 14.29 -13.91 -20.81
N VAL A 175 14.58 -12.68 -20.40
CA VAL A 175 13.97 -11.47 -20.99
C VAL A 175 14.26 -11.39 -22.48
N SER A 176 15.50 -11.63 -22.91
CA SER A 176 15.86 -11.59 -24.32
C SER A 176 15.17 -12.66 -25.18
N GLU A 177 14.75 -13.77 -24.59
CA GLU A 177 14.00 -14.82 -25.28
C GLU A 177 12.51 -14.47 -25.44
N VAL A 178 11.95 -13.77 -24.45
CA VAL A 178 10.51 -13.53 -24.33
C VAL A 178 10.09 -12.17 -24.90
N THR A 179 11.02 -11.22 -24.98
CA THR A 179 10.76 -9.88 -25.54
C THR A 179 11.47 -9.68 -26.87
N VAL A 180 10.72 -9.28 -27.90
CA VAL A 180 11.26 -8.94 -29.22
C VAL A 180 11.93 -7.56 -29.21
N ASP A 181 11.49 -6.68 -28.31
CA ASP A 181 12.08 -5.35 -28.07
C ASP A 181 13.02 -5.37 -26.86
N ALA A 182 14.10 -4.58 -26.94
CA ALA A 182 15.10 -4.45 -25.89
C ALA A 182 14.49 -3.91 -24.59
N PHE A 183 14.15 -4.80 -23.66
CA PHE A 183 13.65 -4.45 -22.34
C PHE A 183 14.83 -4.10 -21.41
N SER A 184 14.86 -2.88 -20.88
CA SER A 184 15.95 -2.41 -20.00
C SER A 184 15.86 -2.92 -18.56
N GLY A 185 14.76 -3.57 -18.15
CA GLY A 185 14.62 -4.08 -16.79
C GLY A 185 14.36 -3.01 -15.72
N ALA A 186 14.33 -1.73 -16.07
CA ALA A 186 14.16 -0.64 -15.12
C ALA A 186 12.71 -0.09 -15.13
N THR A 187 12.18 0.24 -13.95
CA THR A 187 10.89 0.93 -13.82
C THR A 187 11.02 2.37 -14.33
N PRO A 188 9.90 3.02 -14.76
CA PRO A 188 9.89 4.44 -15.11
C PRO A 188 10.67 5.32 -14.14
N LEU A 189 10.49 5.07 -12.84
CA LEU A 189 11.11 5.84 -11.77
C LEU A 189 12.62 5.56 -11.64
N ALA A 190 13.04 4.32 -11.90
CA ALA A 190 14.47 3.97 -11.94
C ALA A 190 15.16 4.55 -13.18
N LEU A 191 14.51 4.48 -14.35
CA LEU A 191 14.98 5.08 -15.61
C LEU A 191 15.18 6.58 -15.47
N GLN A 192 14.19 7.27 -14.91
CA GLN A 192 14.29 8.71 -14.69
C GLN A 192 15.43 9.06 -13.73
N LYS A 193 15.63 8.28 -12.67
CA LYS A 193 16.64 8.56 -11.64
C LYS A 193 18.07 8.27 -12.08
N PHE A 194 18.30 7.17 -12.80
CA PHE A 194 19.64 6.71 -13.15
C PHE A 194 20.05 7.08 -14.58
N GLU A 195 19.09 7.13 -15.51
CA GLU A 195 19.35 7.37 -16.94
C GLU A 195 18.81 8.72 -17.41
N GLY A 196 17.98 9.40 -16.61
CA GLY A 196 17.35 10.68 -16.98
C GLY A 196 16.24 10.54 -18.03
N VAL A 197 15.80 9.31 -18.31
CA VAL A 197 14.76 9.04 -19.32
C VAL A 197 13.37 9.10 -18.67
N VAL A 198 12.49 9.93 -19.23
CA VAL A 198 11.11 10.07 -18.79
C VAL A 198 10.22 9.20 -19.70
N THR A 199 9.40 8.35 -19.09
CA THR A 199 8.39 7.56 -19.82
C THR A 199 7.14 8.38 -20.08
N ASP A 200 6.40 8.02 -21.13
CA ASP A 200 5.17 8.74 -21.49
C ASP A 200 4.09 8.64 -20.40
N HIS A 201 3.37 9.74 -20.17
CA HIS A 201 2.37 9.83 -19.12
C HIS A 201 1.16 8.92 -19.38
N LEU A 202 0.80 8.68 -20.65
CA LEU A 202 -0.34 7.81 -21.00
C LEU A 202 -0.02 6.34 -20.71
N ASP A 203 1.21 5.93 -20.96
CA ASP A 203 1.67 4.57 -20.67
C ASP A 203 1.65 4.29 -19.16
N MET A 204 2.00 5.27 -18.34
CA MET A 204 1.91 5.18 -16.88
C MET A 204 0.48 5.26 -16.36
N LEU A 205 -0.40 6.02 -17.03
CA LEU A 205 -1.81 6.13 -16.67
C LEU A 205 -2.58 4.83 -16.96
N LEU A 206 -2.35 4.25 -18.13
CA LEU A 206 -3.00 3.03 -18.62
C LEU A 206 -2.35 1.77 -18.04
N GLY A 207 -1.04 1.81 -17.79
CA GLY A 207 -0.30 0.75 -17.16
C GLY A 207 0.40 -0.22 -18.09
N THR A 208 0.93 0.29 -19.18
CA THR A 208 1.73 -0.46 -20.15
C THR A 208 3.20 -0.57 -19.75
N THR A 209 3.63 0.17 -18.72
CA THR A 209 5.01 0.18 -18.22
C THR A 209 5.33 -0.97 -17.27
N ALA A 210 6.62 -1.30 -17.16
CA ALA A 210 7.14 -2.24 -16.17
C ALA A 210 7.18 -1.61 -14.77
N GLY A 211 6.89 -2.40 -13.74
CA GLY A 211 6.78 -1.91 -12.37
C GLY A 211 6.37 -3.01 -11.39
N SER A 212 6.15 -2.63 -10.14
CA SER A 212 5.51 -3.55 -9.20
C SER A 212 4.07 -3.83 -9.60
N ALA A 213 3.53 -4.94 -9.10
CA ALA A 213 2.20 -5.42 -9.44
C ALA A 213 1.08 -4.34 -9.34
N GLY A 214 1.23 -3.39 -8.41
CA GLY A 214 0.30 -2.29 -8.14
C GLY A 214 0.76 -0.91 -8.59
N GLU A 215 1.84 -0.82 -9.37
CA GLU A 215 2.23 0.41 -10.12
C GLU A 215 1.64 0.46 -11.52
N THR A 216 0.91 -0.59 -11.86
CA THR A 216 0.49 -0.91 -13.22
C THR A 216 -0.52 0.12 -13.70
N SER A 217 -1.76 0.16 -13.23
CA SER A 217 -2.75 1.13 -13.74
C SER A 217 -3.14 2.19 -12.71
N ALA A 218 -2.60 3.40 -12.86
CA ALA A 218 -2.99 4.56 -12.06
C ALA A 218 -4.49 4.87 -12.19
N LEU A 219 -5.07 4.64 -13.38
CA LEU A 219 -6.49 4.85 -13.63
C LEU A 219 -7.38 3.89 -12.83
N LEU A 220 -7.05 2.59 -12.81
CA LEU A 220 -7.81 1.61 -12.03
C LEU A 220 -7.70 1.85 -10.52
N ILE A 221 -6.51 2.23 -10.06
CA ILE A 221 -6.28 2.61 -8.66
C ILE A 221 -7.14 3.82 -8.30
N LEU A 222 -7.15 4.84 -9.14
CA LEU A 222 -7.97 6.04 -8.94
C LEU A 222 -9.47 5.69 -8.94
N ALA A 223 -9.93 4.85 -9.86
CA ALA A 223 -11.33 4.41 -9.92
C ALA A 223 -11.76 3.64 -8.67
N GLY A 224 -10.92 2.71 -8.19
CA GLY A 224 -11.16 1.98 -6.95
C GLY A 224 -11.15 2.88 -5.71
N GLY A 225 -10.21 3.82 -5.64
CA GLY A 225 -10.14 4.82 -4.58
C GLY A 225 -11.36 5.76 -4.57
N LEU A 226 -11.78 6.22 -5.75
CA LEU A 226 -12.96 7.07 -5.92
C LEU A 226 -14.25 6.33 -5.54
N TYR A 227 -14.34 5.04 -5.85
CA TYR A 227 -15.45 4.19 -5.40
C TYR A 227 -15.58 4.16 -3.87
N LEU A 228 -14.46 4.00 -3.16
CA LEU A 228 -14.45 4.01 -1.68
C LEU A 228 -14.77 5.40 -1.12
N ALA A 229 -14.22 6.46 -1.72
CA ALA A 229 -14.49 7.84 -1.34
C ALA A 229 -15.98 8.21 -1.54
N ALA A 230 -16.58 7.81 -2.66
CA ALA A 230 -17.99 8.06 -2.96
C ALA A 230 -18.93 7.38 -1.94
N ARG A 231 -18.55 6.20 -1.44
CA ARG A 231 -19.27 5.48 -0.38
C ARG A 231 -18.93 5.97 1.04
N ARG A 232 -18.09 6.99 1.19
CA ARG A 232 -17.65 7.54 2.49
C ARG A 232 -16.98 6.51 3.40
N MET A 233 -16.32 5.53 2.81
CA MET A 233 -15.57 4.47 3.50
C MET A 233 -14.13 4.87 3.81
N LEU A 234 -13.66 5.94 3.18
CA LEU A 234 -12.31 6.48 3.26
C LEU A 234 -12.38 8.01 3.27
N ASP A 235 -11.55 8.67 4.08
CA ASP A 235 -11.43 10.13 4.03
C ASP A 235 -10.60 10.54 2.81
N TRP A 236 -11.29 11.03 1.78
CA TRP A 236 -10.70 11.46 0.51
C TRP A 236 -9.69 12.61 0.65
N ARG A 237 -9.71 13.32 1.79
CA ARG A 237 -8.76 14.41 2.06
C ARG A 237 -7.33 13.88 2.14
N ILE A 238 -7.13 12.69 2.73
CA ILE A 238 -5.81 12.08 2.89
C ILE A 238 -5.15 11.82 1.52
N PRO A 239 -5.71 11.00 0.60
CA PRO A 239 -5.08 10.72 -0.69
C PRO A 239 -4.84 11.99 -1.50
N VAL A 240 -5.83 12.89 -1.56
CA VAL A 240 -5.70 14.13 -2.34
C VAL A 240 -4.57 15.00 -1.81
N LEU A 241 -4.46 15.16 -0.48
CA LEU A 241 -3.42 15.99 0.11
C LEU A 241 -2.02 15.35 0.01
N VAL A 242 -1.91 14.02 0.02
CA VAL A 242 -0.65 13.32 -0.29
C VAL A 242 -0.22 13.64 -1.72
N LEU A 243 -1.12 13.53 -2.69
CA LEU A 243 -0.82 13.82 -4.11
C LEU A 243 -0.50 15.30 -4.33
N VAL A 244 -1.24 16.22 -3.69
CA VAL A 244 -0.96 17.66 -3.75
C VAL A 244 0.40 17.98 -3.12
N GLY A 245 0.71 17.42 -1.94
CA GLY A 245 2.01 17.61 -1.29
C GLY A 245 3.17 17.13 -2.16
N ALA A 246 3.00 15.97 -2.82
CA ALA A 246 3.99 15.46 -3.76
C ALA A 246 4.11 16.35 -5.02
N ALA A 247 3.00 16.73 -5.65
CA ALA A 247 3.00 17.55 -6.86
C ALA A 247 3.58 18.95 -6.62
N VAL A 248 3.25 19.60 -5.50
CA VAL A 248 3.79 20.92 -5.14
C VAL A 248 5.30 20.83 -4.90
N THR A 249 5.74 19.83 -4.13
CA THR A 249 7.18 19.67 -3.83
C THR A 249 7.96 19.35 -5.10
N ALA A 250 7.45 18.44 -5.94
CA ALA A 250 8.04 18.13 -7.23
C ALA A 250 8.07 19.35 -8.16
N GLY A 251 7.00 20.15 -8.19
CA GLY A 251 6.91 21.37 -9.00
C GLY A 251 7.94 22.42 -8.61
N ILE A 252 8.22 22.58 -7.31
CA ILE A 252 9.28 23.47 -6.83
C ILE A 252 10.64 23.02 -7.36
N PHE A 253 10.96 21.72 -7.26
CA PHE A 253 12.24 21.20 -7.78
C PHE A 253 12.32 21.25 -9.30
N TYR A 254 11.23 20.97 -10.00
CA TYR A 254 11.15 21.09 -11.45
C TYR A 254 11.42 22.52 -11.92
N MET A 255 10.93 23.54 -11.20
CA MET A 255 11.22 24.95 -11.51
C MET A 255 12.69 25.34 -11.26
N ILE A 256 13.40 24.62 -10.39
CA ILE A 256 14.83 24.87 -10.12
C ILE A 256 15.70 24.29 -11.24
N ASP A 257 15.45 23.05 -11.63
CA ASP A 257 16.18 22.37 -12.71
C ASP A 257 15.28 21.36 -13.43
N PRO A 258 14.66 21.75 -14.56
CA PRO A 258 13.79 20.89 -15.35
C PRO A 258 14.50 19.71 -16.03
N VAL A 259 15.84 19.75 -16.14
CA VAL A 259 16.61 18.69 -16.78
C VAL A 259 16.92 17.58 -15.78
N LYS A 260 17.17 17.95 -14.53
CA LYS A 260 17.48 17.01 -13.46
C LYS A 260 16.24 16.44 -12.77
N TYR A 261 15.22 17.28 -12.56
CA TYR A 261 14.04 16.90 -11.79
C TYR A 261 12.87 16.60 -12.73
N PRO A 262 12.12 15.51 -12.48
CA PRO A 262 11.01 15.13 -13.34
C PRO A 262 9.82 16.07 -13.14
N ASP A 263 8.92 16.08 -14.12
CA ASP A 263 7.71 16.88 -14.02
C ASP A 263 6.78 16.39 -12.89
N PRO A 264 5.94 17.27 -12.32
CA PRO A 264 5.06 16.91 -11.22
C PRO A 264 4.07 15.80 -11.55
N LEU A 265 3.61 15.73 -12.80
CA LEU A 265 2.64 14.74 -13.22
C LEU A 265 3.29 13.36 -13.28
N PHE A 266 4.52 13.27 -13.78
CA PHE A 266 5.34 12.07 -13.72
C PHE A 266 5.53 11.61 -12.28
N VAL A 267 5.82 12.50 -11.33
CA VAL A 267 5.96 12.12 -9.91
C VAL A 267 4.67 11.52 -9.35
N VAL A 268 3.51 12.11 -9.66
CA VAL A 268 2.20 11.62 -9.18
C VAL A 268 1.86 10.27 -9.81
N LEU A 269 2.07 10.11 -11.12
CA LEU A 269 1.71 8.89 -11.85
C LEU A 269 2.76 7.77 -11.73
N SER A 270 3.99 8.08 -11.33
CA SER A 270 5.06 7.08 -11.23
C SER A 270 5.05 6.34 -9.91
N GLY A 271 5.40 5.06 -10.01
CA GLY A 271 5.66 4.19 -8.89
C GLY A 271 4.43 3.99 -7.98
N GLY A 272 4.65 3.45 -6.78
CA GLY A 272 3.56 3.08 -5.87
C GLY A 272 2.87 4.26 -5.18
N LEU A 273 3.04 5.51 -5.64
CA LEU A 273 2.45 6.69 -4.99
C LEU A 273 0.93 6.70 -5.09
N MET A 274 0.36 6.36 -6.24
CA MET A 274 -1.09 6.27 -6.41
C MET A 274 -1.69 5.19 -5.51
N LEU A 275 -1.10 3.99 -5.50
CA LEU A 275 -1.53 2.89 -4.65
C LEU A 275 -1.41 3.26 -3.17
N GLY A 276 -0.26 3.83 -2.78
CA GLY A 276 0.01 4.24 -1.42
C GLY A 276 -0.94 5.32 -0.92
N ALA A 277 -1.20 6.35 -1.74
CA ALA A 277 -2.11 7.44 -1.38
C ALA A 277 -3.55 6.94 -1.18
N TRP A 278 -4.09 6.18 -2.14
CA TRP A 278 -5.51 5.78 -2.14
C TRP A 278 -5.84 4.58 -1.26
N PHE A 279 -4.90 3.67 -1.01
CA PHE A 279 -5.20 2.41 -0.30
C PHE A 279 -4.38 2.19 0.97
N MET A 280 -3.26 2.89 1.20
CA MET A 280 -2.37 2.63 2.33
C MET A 280 -2.24 3.79 3.32
N ALA A 281 -2.25 5.04 2.85
CA ALA A 281 -2.13 6.24 3.68
C ALA A 281 -3.40 6.52 4.50
N SER A 282 -4.55 6.12 3.97
CA SER A 282 -5.86 6.27 4.62
C SER A 282 -6.25 5.03 5.44
N ASP A 283 -5.27 4.31 5.97
CA ASP A 283 -5.53 3.17 6.85
C ASP A 283 -6.16 3.66 8.16
N MET A 284 -7.32 3.10 8.52
CA MET A 284 -8.19 3.61 9.60
C MET A 284 -7.52 3.64 10.98
N VAL A 285 -6.49 2.83 11.19
CA VAL A 285 -5.79 2.73 12.48
C VAL A 285 -4.59 3.68 12.53
N GLY A 286 -3.90 3.88 11.41
CA GLY A 286 -2.66 4.63 11.34
C GLY A 286 -2.84 6.13 11.04
N SER A 287 -3.97 6.55 10.47
CA SER A 287 -4.22 7.95 10.10
C SER A 287 -4.80 8.78 11.26
N PRO A 288 -4.45 10.07 11.40
CA PRO A 288 -5.04 10.95 12.41
C PRO A 288 -6.52 11.20 12.17
N VAL A 289 -7.24 11.49 13.26
CA VAL A 289 -8.71 11.69 13.23
C VAL A 289 -9.07 13.18 13.15
N THR A 290 -8.15 14.07 13.52
CA THR A 290 -8.38 15.51 13.55
C THR A 290 -8.27 16.15 12.16
N PRO A 291 -9.12 17.13 11.79
CA PRO A 291 -9.05 17.76 10.46
C PRO A 291 -7.71 18.44 10.14
N LEU A 292 -7.11 19.11 11.12
CA LEU A 292 -5.78 19.71 10.96
C LEU A 292 -4.67 18.64 10.95
N GLY A 293 -4.82 17.59 11.76
CA GLY A 293 -3.87 16.47 11.77
C GLY A 293 -3.83 15.75 10.44
N VAL A 294 -4.99 15.51 9.81
CA VAL A 294 -5.10 14.94 8.46
C VAL A 294 -4.32 15.76 7.43
N VAL A 295 -4.41 17.09 7.49
CA VAL A 295 -3.68 17.97 6.56
C VAL A 295 -2.18 17.87 6.75
N ILE A 296 -1.70 17.95 8.00
CA ILE A 296 -0.27 17.88 8.33
C ILE A 296 0.28 16.50 7.93
N TYR A 297 -0.41 15.42 8.32
CA TYR A 297 -0.04 14.05 8.03
C TYR A 297 0.09 13.78 6.52
N ALA A 298 -0.93 14.13 5.74
CA ALA A 298 -0.96 13.84 4.32
C ALA A 298 0.08 14.67 3.53
N LEU A 299 0.20 15.97 3.83
CA LEU A 299 1.22 16.81 3.18
C LEU A 299 2.63 16.34 3.54
N MET A 300 2.87 15.95 4.79
CA MET A 300 4.16 15.41 5.23
C MET A 300 4.53 14.14 4.44
N ILE A 301 3.60 13.20 4.27
CA ILE A 301 3.85 11.99 3.48
C ILE A 301 4.20 12.33 2.03
N GLY A 302 3.46 13.24 1.40
CA GLY A 302 3.73 13.69 0.02
C GLY A 302 5.11 14.33 -0.13
N VAL A 303 5.46 15.27 0.75
CA VAL A 303 6.75 15.97 0.78
C VAL A 303 7.90 14.99 0.98
N ILE A 304 7.81 14.13 2.01
CA ILE A 304 8.86 13.16 2.35
C ILE A 304 9.05 12.16 1.22
N THR A 305 7.98 11.73 0.57
CA THR A 305 8.06 10.83 -0.59
C THR A 305 8.94 11.44 -1.69
N VAL A 306 8.72 12.71 -2.05
CA VAL A 306 9.49 13.39 -3.08
C VAL A 306 10.94 13.58 -2.65
N ILE A 307 11.19 13.97 -1.40
CA ILE A 307 12.55 14.10 -0.87
C ILE A 307 13.31 12.78 -0.98
N ILE A 308 12.69 11.66 -0.60
CA ILE A 308 13.32 10.34 -0.69
C ILE A 308 13.57 9.96 -2.16
N ARG A 309 12.62 10.24 -3.06
CA ARG A 309 12.77 9.94 -4.49
C ARG A 309 13.94 10.72 -5.11
N LEU A 310 14.05 12.01 -4.83
CA LEU A 310 15.05 12.88 -5.43
C LEU A 310 16.44 12.77 -4.80
N PHE A 311 16.52 12.64 -3.47
CA PHE A 311 17.79 12.70 -2.72
C PHE A 311 18.17 11.37 -2.06
N GLY A 312 17.24 10.44 -1.87
CA GLY A 312 17.52 9.15 -1.25
C GLY A 312 18.25 8.18 -2.19
N GLY A 313 18.81 7.10 -1.65
CA GLY A 313 19.42 6.03 -2.45
C GLY A 313 18.41 5.05 -3.06
N LEU A 314 17.15 5.09 -2.62
CA LEU A 314 16.09 4.22 -3.10
C LEU A 314 15.31 4.87 -4.25
N THR A 315 14.82 4.09 -5.19
CA THR A 315 14.00 4.58 -6.31
C THR A 315 12.61 4.98 -5.83
N GLU A 316 12.04 4.24 -4.88
CA GLU A 316 10.71 4.51 -4.31
C GLU A 316 10.79 4.97 -2.85
N GLY A 317 9.95 5.94 -2.46
CA GLY A 317 9.95 6.52 -1.11
C GLY A 317 8.61 6.46 -0.34
N VAL A 318 7.54 6.03 -0.99
CA VAL A 318 6.15 6.14 -0.47
C VAL A 318 5.96 5.31 0.79
N MET A 319 6.44 4.06 0.79
CA MET A 319 6.35 3.15 1.92
C MET A 319 6.94 3.78 3.19
N TYR A 320 8.19 4.28 3.12
CA TYR A 320 8.85 4.86 4.29
C TYR A 320 8.18 6.16 4.74
N ALA A 321 7.69 6.96 3.80
CA ALA A 321 6.94 8.17 4.12
C ALA A 321 5.64 7.84 4.89
N ILE A 322 4.87 6.83 4.45
CA ILE A 322 3.65 6.40 5.14
C ILE A 322 3.96 5.78 6.51
N LEU A 323 4.99 4.92 6.61
CA LEU A 323 5.39 4.35 7.91
C LEU A 323 5.82 5.44 8.89
N LEU A 324 6.60 6.43 8.43
CA LEU A 324 6.98 7.57 9.26
C LEU A 324 5.76 8.43 9.63
N GLY A 325 4.82 8.60 8.69
CA GLY A 325 3.54 9.27 8.94
C GLY A 325 2.75 8.59 10.05
N ASN A 326 2.55 7.27 9.96
CA ASN A 326 1.83 6.48 10.96
C ASN A 326 2.51 6.56 12.34
N ALA A 327 3.84 6.56 12.38
CA ALA A 327 4.62 6.75 13.60
C ALA A 327 4.37 8.12 14.26
N ALA A 328 4.21 9.16 13.43
CA ALA A 328 4.03 10.53 13.86
C ALA A 328 2.56 10.85 14.20
N THR A 329 1.60 10.03 13.77
CA THR A 329 0.16 10.24 14.00
C THR A 329 -0.19 10.57 15.45
N PRO A 330 0.28 9.83 16.48
CA PRO A 330 -0.04 10.16 17.87
C PRO A 330 0.46 11.54 18.31
N LEU A 331 1.63 11.97 17.81
CA LEU A 331 2.19 13.30 18.09
C LEU A 331 1.40 14.39 17.37
N ILE A 332 1.02 14.14 16.11
CA ILE A 332 0.20 15.06 15.31
C ILE A 332 -1.15 15.27 16.01
N ASP A 333 -1.83 14.19 16.43
CA ASP A 333 -3.12 14.30 17.11
C ASP A 333 -3.01 15.02 18.46
N GLN A 334 -1.94 14.81 19.24
CA GLN A 334 -1.71 15.57 20.47
C GLN A 334 -1.57 17.08 20.22
N ILE A 335 -0.89 17.48 19.15
CA ILE A 335 -0.68 18.90 18.81
C ILE A 335 -1.95 19.53 18.21
N THR A 336 -2.75 18.74 17.50
CA THR A 336 -3.91 19.23 16.73
C THR A 336 -5.25 19.01 17.43
N GLN A 337 -5.25 18.53 18.67
CA GLN A 337 -6.45 18.36 19.48
C GLN A 337 -7.29 19.65 19.52
N PRO A 338 -8.57 19.60 19.12
CA PRO A 338 -9.44 20.76 19.18
C PRO A 338 -9.70 21.13 20.64
N ARG A 339 -9.82 22.43 20.92
CA ARG A 339 -10.14 22.92 22.27
C ARG A 339 -11.49 22.39 22.72
N VAL A 340 -11.58 22.06 24.01
CA VAL A 340 -12.82 21.56 24.61
C VAL A 340 -13.87 22.67 24.53
N PHE A 341 -15.07 22.32 24.08
CA PHE A 341 -16.18 23.26 23.98
C PHE A 341 -16.49 23.89 25.35
N GLY A 342 -16.39 25.22 25.44
CA GLY A 342 -16.60 25.98 26.69
C GLY A 342 -15.32 26.50 27.36
N GLU A 343 -14.13 26.16 26.86
CA GLU A 343 -12.87 26.70 27.36
C GLU A 343 -12.72 28.17 26.95
N GLN A 344 -12.84 29.10 27.91
CA GLN A 344 -12.59 30.52 27.67
C GLN A 344 -11.13 30.71 27.22
N ARG A 345 -10.92 31.48 26.17
CA ARG A 345 -9.59 31.86 25.69
C ARG A 345 -8.86 32.50 26.87
N ALA A 346 -7.84 31.82 27.42
CA ALA A 346 -6.96 32.43 28.41
C ALA A 346 -6.47 33.75 27.80
N GLY A 347 -6.95 34.86 28.37
CA GLY A 347 -6.74 36.19 27.83
C GLY A 347 -5.25 36.46 27.72
N LYS A 348 -4.84 37.00 26.58
CA LYS A 348 -3.72 37.94 26.54
C LYS A 348 -4.18 39.24 27.17
#